data_AF-A0A6B3C8L0-F1
#
_entry.id   AF-A0A6B3C8L0-F1
#
_cell.length_a   1.000
_cell.length_b   1.000
_cell.length_c   1.000
_cell.angle_alpha   90.00
_cell.angle_beta   90.00
_cell.angle_gamma   90.00
#
_symmetry.space_group_name_H-M   'P 1'
#
loop_
_entity.id
_entity.type
_entity.pdbx_description
1 polymer ?
#
loop_
_entity_poly.entity_id
_entity_poly.type
_entity_poly.pdbx_seq_one_letter_code
_entity_poly.pdbx_strand_id
1 'polypeptide(L)'
;DPCQAIYGWRGASVANLDDFPAHFPHADGAPATRLSLSENRRSGGRLLELANSLAAPLRAMHEGVEALRPAPGAERDGIVRCALLDTHADELTWLADRIAHLVATGTPPGEIAVLCRTAGDFGAIQSALVDRDVPVEVVGLSGLLHLPEVADLVAVCEVLQDPGANA
;
A
#
# COMPACT_ATOMS: atom_id res chain seq x y z
N ASP A 1 -9.48 9.15 -8.41
CA ASP A 1 -9.87 9.60 -7.05
C ASP A 1 -8.87 10.66 -6.61
N PRO A 2 -9.30 11.92 -6.42
CA PRO A 2 -8.40 13.00 -6.00
C PRO A 2 -7.82 12.77 -4.60
N CYS A 3 -8.51 12.02 -3.72
CA CYS A 3 -8.01 11.66 -2.40
C CYS A 3 -6.88 10.62 -2.42
N GLN A 4 -6.55 10.06 -3.60
CA GLN A 4 -5.48 9.08 -3.80
C GLN A 4 -4.32 9.62 -4.66
N ALA A 5 -4.23 10.95 -4.85
CA ALA A 5 -3.16 11.58 -5.61
C ALA A 5 -1.82 11.58 -4.81
N ILE A 6 -1.15 10.43 -4.72
CA ILE A 6 0.07 10.24 -3.91
C ILE A 6 1.40 10.53 -4.63
N TYR A 7 1.35 10.87 -5.93
CA TYR A 7 2.53 11.08 -6.78
C TYR A 7 2.83 12.55 -7.10
N GLY A 8 2.37 13.49 -6.25
CA GLY A 8 2.61 14.93 -6.45
C GLY A 8 4.08 15.30 -6.65
N TRP A 9 4.99 14.60 -5.96
CA TRP A 9 6.44 14.77 -6.10
C TRP A 9 7.00 14.39 -7.47
N ARG A 10 6.26 13.62 -8.29
CA ARG A 10 6.57 13.31 -9.70
C ARG A 10 5.81 14.19 -10.70
N GLY A 11 5.17 15.25 -10.23
CA GLY A 11 4.40 16.18 -11.07
C GLY A 11 2.95 15.75 -11.31
N ALA A 12 2.43 14.74 -10.60
CA ALA A 12 1.00 14.46 -10.66
C ALA A 12 0.20 15.62 -10.05
N SER A 13 -0.79 16.15 -10.77
CA SER A 13 -1.64 17.24 -10.29
C SER A 13 -3.08 16.77 -10.13
N VAL A 14 -3.65 17.03 -8.95
CA VAL A 14 -5.07 16.76 -8.66
C VAL A 14 -6.00 17.70 -9.45
N ALA A 15 -5.51 18.87 -9.85
CA ALA A 15 -6.26 19.84 -10.66
C ALA A 15 -6.77 19.22 -11.97
N ASN A 16 -6.06 18.24 -12.53
CA ASN A 16 -6.52 17.53 -13.73
C ASN A 16 -7.87 16.82 -13.53
N LEU A 17 -8.17 16.35 -12.31
CA LEU A 17 -9.45 15.73 -11.94
C LEU A 17 -10.49 16.80 -11.57
N ASP A 18 -10.08 17.81 -10.82
CA ASP A 18 -10.99 18.86 -10.36
C ASP A 18 -11.46 19.76 -11.52
N ASP A 19 -10.60 20.05 -12.50
CA ASP A 19 -10.91 20.93 -13.62
C ASP A 19 -11.49 20.18 -14.84
N PHE A 20 -11.60 18.85 -14.78
CA PHE A 20 -12.07 18.03 -15.91
C PHE A 20 -13.39 18.52 -16.52
N PRO A 21 -14.43 18.87 -15.73
CA PRO A 21 -15.68 19.37 -16.28
C PRO A 21 -15.56 20.66 -17.09
N ALA A 22 -14.59 21.52 -16.75
CA ALA A 22 -14.35 22.79 -17.43
C ALA A 22 -13.47 22.61 -18.67
N HIS A 23 -12.49 21.69 -18.62
CA HIS A 23 -11.59 21.43 -19.74
C HIS A 23 -12.25 20.63 -20.87
N PHE A 24 -13.26 19.80 -20.55
CA PHE A 24 -13.94 18.94 -21.52
C PHE A 24 -15.46 19.14 -21.49
N PRO A 25 -15.96 20.34 -21.82
CA PRO A 25 -17.40 20.61 -21.80
C PRO A 25 -18.12 19.82 -22.91
N HIS A 26 -19.44 19.70 -22.74
CA HIS A 26 -20.33 19.25 -23.80
C HIS A 26 -20.31 20.21 -25.00
N ALA A 27 -20.80 19.74 -26.16
CA ALA A 27 -20.80 20.54 -27.40
C ALA A 27 -21.62 21.84 -27.32
N ASP A 28 -22.56 21.92 -26.37
CA ASP A 28 -23.38 23.10 -26.06
C ASP A 28 -22.71 24.08 -25.08
N GLY A 29 -21.49 23.76 -24.61
CA GLY A 29 -20.73 24.56 -23.65
C GLY A 29 -21.04 24.27 -22.19
N ALA A 30 -21.95 23.34 -21.87
CA ALA A 30 -22.18 22.93 -20.48
C ALA A 30 -20.99 22.13 -19.92
N PRO A 31 -20.62 22.29 -18.64
CA PRO A 31 -19.55 21.48 -18.03
C PRO A 31 -19.86 19.98 -18.07
N ALA A 32 -18.82 19.13 -18.13
CA ALA A 32 -19.02 17.68 -18.11
C ALA A 32 -19.74 17.22 -16.84
N THR A 33 -20.62 16.24 -16.97
CA THR A 33 -21.32 15.65 -15.83
C THR A 33 -20.37 14.81 -14.96
N ARG A 34 -20.37 15.03 -13.64
CA ARG A 34 -19.67 14.15 -12.68
C ARG A 34 -20.59 13.02 -12.24
N LEU A 35 -20.06 11.79 -12.22
CA LEU A 35 -20.74 10.61 -11.69
C LEU A 35 -19.85 9.95 -10.64
N SER A 36 -20.36 9.81 -9.43
CA SER A 36 -19.60 9.27 -8.30
C SER A 36 -19.96 7.82 -8.03
N LEU A 37 -18.94 6.98 -7.86
CA LEU A 37 -19.08 5.58 -7.47
C LEU A 37 -18.68 5.45 -6.00
N SER A 38 -19.66 5.50 -5.10
CA SER A 38 -19.40 5.43 -3.66
C SER A 38 -19.49 4.03 -3.05
N GLU A 39 -19.96 3.00 -3.79
CA GLU A 39 -19.98 1.63 -3.26
C GLU A 39 -18.60 0.96 -3.37
N ASN A 40 -18.05 0.54 -2.23
CA ASN A 40 -16.80 -0.20 -2.13
C ASN A 40 -17.10 -1.69 -1.90
N ARG A 41 -16.63 -2.52 -2.84
CA ARG A 41 -16.81 -3.98 -2.81
C ARG A 41 -15.56 -4.74 -2.35
N ARG A 42 -14.48 -4.02 -1.99
CA ARG A 42 -13.21 -4.61 -1.55
C ARG A 42 -13.16 -4.75 -0.02
N SER A 43 -13.62 -3.72 0.68
CA SER A 43 -13.40 -3.55 2.11
C SER A 43 -14.73 -3.54 2.87
N GLY A 44 -14.75 -4.22 4.01
CA GLY A 44 -15.88 -4.19 4.94
C GLY A 44 -16.07 -2.83 5.61
N GLY A 45 -17.27 -2.61 6.16
CA GLY A 45 -17.69 -1.33 6.70
C GLY A 45 -16.82 -0.82 7.87
N ARG A 46 -16.26 -1.71 8.71
CA ARG A 46 -15.37 -1.30 9.81
C ARG A 46 -14.05 -0.71 9.31
N LEU A 47 -13.49 -1.25 8.22
CA LEU A 47 -12.28 -0.68 7.60
C LEU A 47 -12.62 0.64 6.91
N LEU A 48 -13.78 0.69 6.22
CA LEU A 48 -14.21 1.90 5.53
C LEU A 48 -14.51 3.06 6.48
N GLU A 49 -15.03 2.79 7.67
CA GLU A 49 -15.27 3.80 8.69
C GLU A 49 -13.97 4.54 9.06
N LEU A 50 -12.90 3.78 9.33
CA LEU A 50 -11.58 4.35 9.59
C LEU A 50 -11.06 5.12 8.37
N ALA A 51 -11.11 4.52 7.19
CA ALA A 51 -10.59 5.14 5.97
C ALA A 51 -11.31 6.46 5.64
N ASN A 52 -12.64 6.48 5.73
CA ASN A 52 -13.45 7.68 5.52
C ASN A 52 -13.17 8.77 6.56
N SER A 53 -12.92 8.38 7.81
CA SER A 53 -12.58 9.32 8.89
C SER A 53 -11.22 9.98 8.64
N LEU A 54 -10.20 9.20 8.23
CA LEU A 54 -8.89 9.72 7.87
C LEU A 54 -8.92 10.61 6.61
N ALA A 55 -9.74 10.23 5.62
CA ALA A 55 -9.84 10.96 4.36
C ALA A 55 -10.76 12.20 4.42
N ALA A 56 -11.53 12.39 5.49
CA ALA A 56 -12.49 13.49 5.63
C ALA A 56 -11.94 14.89 5.30
N PRO A 57 -10.77 15.33 5.84
CA PRO A 57 -10.23 16.66 5.52
C PRO A 57 -9.80 16.79 4.05
N LEU A 58 -9.23 15.73 3.47
CA LEU A 58 -8.84 15.72 2.04
C LEU A 58 -10.07 15.77 1.14
N ARG A 59 -11.08 14.95 1.44
CA ARG A 59 -12.32 14.89 0.67
C ARG A 59 -13.07 16.21 0.69
N ALA A 60 -13.03 16.96 1.79
CA ALA A 60 -13.64 18.28 1.89
C ALA A 60 -13.04 19.31 0.92
N MET A 61 -11.85 19.06 0.37
CA MET A 61 -11.20 19.92 -0.63
C MET A 61 -11.70 19.69 -2.06
N HIS A 62 -12.43 18.60 -2.31
CA HIS A 62 -12.79 18.16 -3.67
C HIS A 62 -14.30 18.05 -3.86
N GLU A 63 -14.82 18.77 -4.86
CA GLU A 63 -16.25 18.77 -5.17
C GLU A 63 -16.71 17.42 -5.75
N GLY A 64 -17.85 16.93 -5.29
CA GLY A 64 -18.48 15.71 -5.81
C GLY A 64 -17.85 14.41 -5.31
N VAL A 65 -16.83 14.46 -4.44
CA VAL A 65 -16.25 13.26 -3.83
C VAL A 65 -17.06 12.84 -2.60
N GLU A 66 -17.73 11.70 -2.73
CA GLU A 66 -18.54 11.13 -1.66
C GLU A 66 -17.73 10.21 -0.74
N ALA A 67 -18.17 10.06 0.51
CA ALA A 67 -17.65 9.02 1.38
C ALA A 67 -18.02 7.63 0.82
N LEU A 68 -17.09 6.69 0.93
CA LEU A 68 -17.32 5.32 0.45
C LEU A 68 -18.27 4.57 1.39
N ARG A 69 -19.16 3.77 0.83
CA ARG A 69 -20.11 2.91 1.53
C ARG A 69 -19.76 1.45 1.27
N PRO A 70 -19.83 0.56 2.27
CA PRO A 70 -19.63 -0.86 2.04
C PRO A 70 -20.71 -1.43 1.11
N ALA A 71 -20.39 -2.54 0.45
CA ALA A 71 -21.39 -3.33 -0.25
C ALA A 71 -22.48 -3.83 0.74
N PRO A 72 -23.73 -4.01 0.28
CA PRO A 72 -24.80 -4.54 1.13
C PRO A 72 -24.42 -5.85 1.80
N GLY A 73 -24.60 -5.94 3.11
CA GLY A 73 -24.27 -7.13 3.91
C GLY A 73 -22.83 -7.17 4.44
N ALA A 74 -21.94 -6.27 4.01
CA ALA A 74 -20.56 -6.17 4.49
C ALA A 74 -20.35 -5.03 5.51
N GLU A 75 -21.42 -4.45 6.07
CA GLU A 75 -21.35 -3.24 6.90
C GLU A 75 -20.52 -3.43 8.18
N ARG A 76 -20.44 -4.67 8.67
CA ARG A 76 -19.72 -5.02 9.91
C ARG A 76 -18.42 -5.79 9.67
N ASP A 77 -18.05 -5.97 8.40
CA ASP A 77 -16.91 -6.81 8.04
C ASP A 77 -15.58 -6.12 8.28
N GLY A 78 -14.57 -6.96 8.52
CA GLY A 78 -13.19 -6.59 8.76
C GLY A 78 -12.91 -6.04 10.16
N ILE A 79 -11.63 -5.94 10.50
CA ILE A 79 -11.15 -5.54 11.82
C ILE A 79 -9.93 -4.66 11.61
N VAL A 80 -9.84 -3.58 12.39
CA VAL A 80 -8.61 -2.78 12.51
C VAL A 80 -8.02 -3.02 13.90
N ARG A 81 -6.72 -3.24 13.96
CA ARG A 81 -5.95 -3.24 15.20
C ARG A 81 -4.82 -2.24 15.07
N CYS A 82 -4.65 -1.41 16.11
CA CYS A 82 -3.51 -0.51 16.24
C CYS A 82 -2.74 -0.93 17.49
N ALA A 83 -1.42 -0.94 17.39
CA ALA A 83 -0.52 -1.20 18.50
C ALA A 83 0.53 -0.09 18.53
N LEU A 84 0.86 0.37 19.72
CA LEU A 84 2.01 1.21 19.99
C LEU A 84 2.92 0.41 20.91
N LEU A 85 4.17 0.26 20.51
CA LEU A 85 5.16 -0.59 21.17
C LEU A 85 6.39 0.24 21.50
N ASP A 86 7.15 -0.19 22.50
CA ASP A 86 8.23 0.61 23.08
C ASP A 86 9.42 0.76 22.13
N THR A 87 9.71 -0.27 21.34
CA THR A 87 10.83 -0.27 20.39
C THR A 87 10.41 -0.78 19.02
N HIS A 88 11.21 -0.43 18.00
CA HIS A 88 11.06 -0.98 16.66
C HIS A 88 11.26 -2.51 16.62
N ALA A 89 12.15 -3.05 17.46
CA ALA A 89 12.35 -4.50 17.57
C ALA A 89 11.11 -5.21 18.15
N ASP A 90 10.41 -4.57 19.10
CA ASP A 90 9.14 -5.07 19.62
C ASP A 90 8.04 -5.04 18.55
N GLU A 91 8.03 -3.99 17.70
CA GLU A 91 7.12 -3.89 16.56
C GLU A 91 7.32 -5.01 15.54
N LEU A 92 8.57 -5.29 15.16
CA LEU A 92 8.89 -6.39 14.26
C LEU A 92 8.49 -7.75 14.84
N THR A 93 8.79 -7.97 16.13
CA THR A 93 8.43 -9.19 16.85
C THR A 93 6.92 -9.37 16.89
N TRP A 94 6.19 -8.32 17.28
CA TRP A 94 4.74 -8.33 17.32
C TRP A 94 4.15 -8.61 15.94
N LEU A 95 4.56 -7.87 14.91
CA LEU A 95 4.09 -8.07 13.53
C LEU A 95 4.27 -9.52 13.09
N ALA A 96 5.46 -10.07 13.26
CA ALA A 96 5.80 -11.41 12.83
C ALA A 96 4.99 -12.48 13.60
N ASP A 97 4.84 -12.33 14.92
CA ASP A 97 4.00 -13.22 15.75
C ASP A 97 2.52 -13.18 15.30
N ARG A 98 2.00 -11.99 14.98
CA ARG A 98 0.62 -11.82 14.52
C ARG A 98 0.39 -12.53 13.19
N ILE A 99 1.31 -12.39 12.24
CA ILE A 99 1.22 -13.02 10.92
C ILE A 99 1.39 -14.53 11.03
N ALA A 100 2.39 -15.01 11.78
CA ALA A 100 2.60 -16.44 12.01
C ALA A 100 1.36 -17.09 12.63
N HIS A 101 0.71 -16.43 13.59
CA HIS A 101 -0.55 -16.90 14.15
C HIS A 101 -1.68 -16.99 13.12
N LEU A 102 -1.83 -15.99 12.25
CA LEU A 102 -2.84 -16.01 11.17
C LEU A 102 -2.61 -17.16 10.20
N VAL A 103 -1.35 -17.39 9.82
CA VAL A 103 -0.96 -18.50 8.93
C VAL A 103 -1.22 -19.84 9.61
N ALA A 104 -0.79 -20.01 10.86
CA ALA A 104 -0.99 -21.24 11.63
C ALA A 104 -2.48 -21.54 11.89
N THR A 105 -3.34 -20.52 11.90
CA THR A 105 -4.79 -20.66 12.06
C THR A 105 -5.56 -20.75 10.74
N GLY A 106 -4.85 -20.83 9.60
CA GLY A 106 -5.40 -21.20 8.31
C GLY A 106 -5.55 -20.06 7.29
N THR A 107 -5.01 -18.87 7.57
CA THR A 107 -4.95 -17.79 6.56
C THR A 107 -3.83 -18.11 5.56
N PRO A 108 -4.10 -18.24 4.26
CA PRO A 108 -3.04 -18.46 3.28
C PRO A 108 -2.04 -17.28 3.29
N PRO A 109 -0.71 -17.54 3.29
CA PRO A 109 0.28 -16.46 3.27
C PRO A 109 0.10 -15.47 2.11
N GLY A 110 -0.34 -15.95 0.94
CA GLY A 110 -0.62 -15.11 -0.23
C GLY A 110 -1.80 -14.14 -0.09
N GLU A 111 -2.60 -14.25 0.98
CA GLU A 111 -3.66 -13.29 1.32
C GLU A 111 -3.20 -12.21 2.30
N ILE A 112 -1.92 -12.25 2.72
CA ILE A 112 -1.33 -11.31 3.67
C ILE A 112 -0.32 -10.44 2.94
N ALA A 113 -0.39 -9.12 3.14
CA ALA A 113 0.59 -8.17 2.63
C ALA A 113 1.08 -7.26 3.76
N VAL A 114 2.39 -6.98 3.77
CA VAL A 114 3.02 -6.01 4.66
C VAL A 114 3.43 -4.80 3.82
N LEU A 115 2.94 -3.61 4.18
CA LEU A 115 3.22 -2.36 3.48
C LEU A 115 4.16 -1.51 4.32
N CYS A 116 5.32 -1.17 3.78
CA CYS A 116 6.29 -0.27 4.44
C CYS A 116 6.40 1.02 3.65
N ARG A 117 6.73 2.12 4.34
CA ARG A 117 6.93 3.43 3.68
C ARG A 117 8.22 3.47 2.87
N THR A 118 9.28 2.82 3.35
CA THR A 118 10.59 2.74 2.72
C THR A 118 11.02 1.28 2.63
N ALA A 119 12.00 0.99 1.77
CA ALA A 119 12.54 -0.36 1.62
C ALA A 119 13.50 -0.77 2.77
N GLY A 120 13.83 0.15 3.68
CA GLY A 120 14.82 -0.09 4.74
C GLY A 120 14.44 -1.24 5.69
N ASP A 121 13.13 -1.41 5.95
CA ASP A 121 12.63 -2.41 6.90
C ASP A 121 12.42 -3.79 6.27
N PHE A 122 12.54 -3.93 4.94
CA PHE A 122 12.21 -5.17 4.23
C PHE A 122 13.03 -6.36 4.72
N GLY A 123 14.34 -6.19 4.86
CA GLY A 123 15.23 -7.27 5.32
C GLY A 123 14.92 -7.72 6.75
N ALA A 124 14.64 -6.77 7.65
CA ALA A 124 14.33 -7.07 9.04
C ALA A 124 12.97 -7.78 9.19
N ILE A 125 11.96 -7.33 8.44
CA ILE A 125 10.64 -7.97 8.40
C ILE A 125 10.73 -9.38 7.79
N GLN A 126 11.46 -9.53 6.69
CA GLN A 126 11.68 -10.84 6.05
C GLN A 126 12.34 -11.81 7.02
N SER A 127 13.43 -11.40 7.68
CA SER A 127 14.11 -12.26 8.66
C SER A 127 13.16 -12.67 9.78
N ALA A 128 12.42 -11.73 10.38
CA ALA A 128 11.52 -12.01 11.49
C ALA A 128 10.38 -12.98 11.12
N LEU A 129 9.91 -12.96 9.87
CA LEU A 129 8.89 -13.87 9.35
C LEU A 129 9.48 -15.26 9.00
N VAL A 130 10.65 -15.31 8.38
CA VAL A 130 11.36 -16.55 8.06
C VAL A 130 11.74 -17.31 9.34
N ASP A 131 12.16 -16.61 10.38
CA ASP A 131 12.44 -17.19 11.71
C ASP A 131 11.21 -17.87 12.36
N ARG A 132 10.01 -17.61 11.83
CA ARG A 132 8.73 -18.20 12.25
C ARG A 132 8.14 -19.15 11.21
N ASP A 133 8.96 -19.61 10.27
CA ASP A 133 8.56 -20.49 9.15
C ASP A 133 7.43 -19.92 8.28
N VAL A 134 7.31 -18.58 8.20
CA VAL A 134 6.35 -17.92 7.31
C VAL A 134 7.02 -17.65 5.95
N PRO A 135 6.49 -18.16 4.83
CA PRO A 135 7.05 -17.88 3.51
C PRO A 135 6.82 -16.41 3.13
N VAL A 136 7.87 -15.76 2.62
CA VAL A 136 7.86 -14.33 2.25
C VAL A 136 8.33 -14.15 0.81
N GLU A 137 7.59 -13.34 0.07
CA GLU A 137 8.01 -12.78 -1.21
C GLU A 137 8.21 -11.27 -1.07
N VAL A 138 9.41 -10.78 -1.38
CA VAL A 138 9.71 -9.33 -1.36
C VAL A 138 9.50 -8.77 -2.77
N VAL A 139 8.46 -7.96 -2.95
CA VAL A 139 8.11 -7.37 -4.25
C VAL A 139 8.97 -6.14 -4.55
N GLY A 140 9.74 -6.20 -5.63
CA GLY A 140 10.59 -5.12 -6.14
C GLY A 140 11.99 -5.62 -6.51
N LEU A 141 12.55 -5.14 -7.63
CA LEU A 141 13.86 -5.58 -8.14
C LEU A 141 14.99 -5.45 -7.10
N SER A 142 14.89 -4.48 -6.19
CA SER A 142 15.83 -4.32 -5.08
C SER A 142 15.83 -5.51 -4.12
N GLY A 143 14.68 -6.12 -3.84
CA GLY A 143 14.60 -7.30 -2.96
C GLY A 143 15.34 -8.50 -3.54
N LEU A 144 15.23 -8.73 -4.84
CA LEU A 144 15.96 -9.80 -5.54
C LEU A 144 17.48 -9.55 -5.48
N LEU A 145 17.93 -8.32 -5.75
CA LEU A 145 19.35 -7.95 -5.73
C LEU A 145 19.99 -8.02 -4.33
N HIS A 146 19.17 -8.02 -3.26
CA HIS A 146 19.66 -8.13 -1.88
C HIS A 146 19.69 -9.59 -1.37
N LEU A 147 19.19 -10.57 -2.13
CA LEU A 147 19.38 -11.97 -1.76
C LEU A 147 20.86 -12.33 -1.86
N PRO A 148 21.46 -13.01 -0.86
CA PRO A 148 22.90 -13.32 -0.86
C PRO A 148 23.37 -13.97 -2.16
N GLU A 149 22.61 -14.94 -2.68
CA GLU A 149 22.95 -15.69 -3.89
C GLU A 149 22.93 -14.82 -5.15
N VAL A 150 22.05 -13.81 -5.20
CA VAL A 150 21.92 -12.89 -6.33
C VAL A 150 22.96 -11.77 -6.22
N ALA A 151 23.16 -11.24 -5.01
CA ALA A 151 24.16 -10.21 -4.73
C ALA A 151 25.57 -10.69 -5.10
N ASP A 152 25.93 -11.92 -4.73
CA ASP A 152 27.22 -12.53 -5.10
C ASP A 152 27.39 -12.64 -6.61
N LEU A 153 26.36 -13.08 -7.33
CA LEU A 153 26.40 -13.21 -8.78
C LEU A 153 26.53 -11.84 -9.47
N VAL A 154 25.78 -10.84 -9.01
CA VAL A 154 25.85 -9.46 -9.52
C VAL A 154 27.23 -8.88 -9.28
N ALA A 155 27.79 -9.01 -8.07
CA ALA A 155 29.13 -8.54 -7.75
C ALA A 155 30.21 -9.17 -8.64
N VAL A 156 30.11 -10.48 -8.92
CA VAL A 156 31.01 -11.17 -9.86
C VAL A 156 30.87 -10.60 -11.27
N CYS A 157 29.65 -10.38 -11.76
CA CYS A 157 29.41 -9.80 -13.08
C CYS A 157 29.95 -8.37 -13.19
N GLU A 158 29.79 -7.54 -12.13
CA GLU A 158 30.30 -6.18 -12.08
C GLU A 158 31.82 -6.15 -12.14
N VAL A 159 32.52 -6.98 -11.37
CA VAL A 159 33.99 -7.08 -11.39
C VAL A 159 34.51 -7.60 -12.74
N LEU A 160 33.79 -8.52 -13.39
CA LEU A 160 34.18 -9.02 -14.72
C LEU A 160 34.05 -7.94 -15.81
N GLN A 161 33.05 -7.06 -15.70
CA GLN A 161 32.83 -5.95 -16.62
C GLN A 161 33.79 -4.79 -16.34
N ASP A 162 33.99 -4.44 -15.07
CA ASP A 162 34.86 -3.37 -14.59
C ASP A 162 35.66 -3.86 -13.37
N PRO A 163 36.97 -4.17 -13.55
CA PRO A 163 37.83 -4.58 -12.45
C PRO A 163 37.99 -3.54 -11.33
N GLY A 164 37.56 -2.29 -11.55
CA GLY A 164 37.49 -1.20 -10.56
C GLY A 164 36.13 -1.07 -9.85
N ALA A 165 35.20 -1.99 -10.07
CA ALA A 165 33.92 -2.06 -9.36
C ALA A 165 34.09 -2.71 -7.97
N ASN A 166 34.89 -2.09 -7.11
CA ASN A 166 35.16 -2.52 -5.73
C ASN A 166 34.66 -1.51 -4.68
N ALA A 167 33.54 -0.84 -4.98
CA ALA A 167 32.88 0.15 -4.13
C ALA A 167 31.73 -0.45 -3.31
#